data_AF-A0A3Q9IQV4-F1
#
_entry.id   AF-A0A3Q9IQV4-F1
#
_cell.length_a   1.000
_cell.length_b   1.000
_cell.length_c   1.000
_cell.angle_alpha   90.00
_cell.angle_beta   90.00
_cell.angle_gamma   90.00
#
_symmetry.space_group_name_H-M   'P 1'
#
loop_
_entity.id
_entity.type
_entity.pdbx_description
1 polymer ?
#
loop_
_entity_poly.entity_id
_entity_poly.type
_entity_poly.pdbx_seq_one_letter_code
_entity_poly.pdbx_strand_id
1 'polypeptide(L)'
;MKKRGGYLSIVLMVLFCSSCRDLFPVQVRQGNFREVLDVMRLDGKKVLILLASKDCSVCEATKDDWAGDKMLVEKLNRNFRVWQLEITDEKNALIPQVLRSLSTPTLIIADSSMRIEYLHTGFIGAEGLSSVLQLLERGQNVPPRLNVPLYTSYSSDFYSFFENVLQAAFQLTCPDTDTIILQNGMLRVKKSLDTEPYFMNLYLGWRYCTFFGDDKQAFEYKERALRNLDDLDKLLYCEYLAQMEFGETRETNGEKKRLFADHYDFTREADDKETKFDIVYRNSFDSPIIISAIETSCNCLSFSWNRMPLLPGKAGVIRVKYKTTGEGRVYKKAYVFSNLPDSPHEIQLRCTNN
;
A
#
# COMPACT_ATOMS: atom_id res chain seq x y z
N MET A 1 30.19 65.06 -12.01
CA MET A 1 30.05 63.96 -11.03
C MET A 1 28.74 63.21 -11.25
N LYS A 2 28.77 62.03 -11.88
CA LYS A 2 28.06 60.79 -11.48
C LYS A 2 28.13 59.79 -12.63
N LYS A 3 28.56 58.58 -12.26
CA LYS A 3 29.01 57.48 -13.12
C LYS A 3 27.84 56.87 -13.91
N ARG A 4 28.07 56.62 -15.21
CA ARG A 4 27.33 55.64 -15.99
C ARG A 4 27.81 54.24 -15.57
N GLY A 5 26.95 53.47 -14.90
CA GLY A 5 27.17 52.06 -14.64
C GLY A 5 26.56 51.23 -15.77
N GLY A 6 27.38 50.78 -16.70
CA GLY A 6 26.98 49.76 -17.67
C GLY A 6 26.92 48.40 -16.97
N TYR A 7 25.76 47.76 -16.98
CA TYR A 7 25.65 46.34 -16.65
C TYR A 7 26.17 45.54 -17.84
N LEU A 8 27.43 45.13 -17.75
CA LEU A 8 28.04 44.15 -18.64
C LEU A 8 27.43 42.78 -18.27
N SER A 9 26.38 42.38 -19.00
CA SER A 9 25.79 41.05 -18.87
C SER A 9 26.79 40.04 -19.43
N ILE A 10 27.57 39.41 -18.55
CA ILE A 10 28.42 38.27 -18.89
C ILE A 10 27.47 37.11 -19.23
N VAL A 11 27.26 36.88 -20.52
CA VAL A 11 26.67 35.63 -21.02
C VAL A 11 27.73 34.55 -20.78
N LEU A 12 27.58 33.80 -19.70
CA LEU A 12 28.36 32.60 -19.44
C LEU A 12 27.89 31.52 -20.44
N MET A 13 28.49 31.54 -21.63
CA MET A 13 28.30 30.50 -22.64
C MET A 13 29.02 29.25 -22.13
N VAL A 14 28.32 28.42 -21.35
CA VAL A 14 28.79 27.10 -20.95
C VAL A 14 28.89 26.25 -22.21
N LEU A 15 30.12 26.14 -22.73
CA LEU A 15 30.52 25.12 -23.68
C LEU A 15 30.26 23.76 -23.03
N PHE A 16 29.16 23.11 -23.41
CA PHE A 16 28.96 21.69 -23.14
C PHE A 16 29.99 20.92 -23.96
N CYS A 17 31.15 20.69 -23.35
CA CYS A 17 32.05 19.63 -23.76
C CYS A 17 31.28 18.32 -23.72
N SER A 18 30.99 17.78 -24.90
CA SER A 18 30.52 16.44 -25.15
C SER A 18 31.57 15.42 -24.68
N SER A 19 31.51 15.02 -23.42
CA SER A 19 32.20 13.82 -22.91
C SER A 19 31.56 13.41 -21.59
N CYS A 20 31.14 12.13 -21.51
CA CYS A 20 30.34 11.51 -20.44
C CYS A 20 28.90 12.04 -20.31
N ARG A 21 27.95 11.39 -21.01
CA ARG A 21 26.57 11.37 -20.51
C ARG A 21 26.61 10.59 -19.20
N ASP A 22 26.49 11.29 -18.08
CA ASP A 22 26.23 10.67 -16.78
C ASP A 22 25.05 9.71 -16.94
N LEU A 23 25.29 8.44 -16.65
CA LEU A 23 24.26 7.43 -16.70
C LEU A 23 23.33 7.70 -15.53
N PHE A 24 22.16 8.29 -15.80
CA PHE A 24 21.17 8.47 -14.75
C PHE A 24 20.64 7.08 -14.35
N PRO A 25 20.58 6.75 -13.04
CA PRO A 25 20.00 5.49 -12.58
C PRO A 25 18.55 5.36 -13.03
N VAL A 26 17.97 4.16 -12.90
CA VAL A 26 16.52 3.97 -13.12
C VAL A 26 15.76 5.00 -12.27
N GLN A 27 14.89 5.78 -12.89
CA GLN A 27 14.09 6.80 -12.21
C GLN A 27 12.94 6.15 -11.44
N VAL A 28 13.25 5.60 -10.27
CA VAL A 28 12.30 4.97 -9.36
C VAL A 28 11.58 6.05 -8.54
N ARG A 29 10.26 6.14 -8.69
CA ARG A 29 9.39 7.01 -7.86
C ARG A 29 8.94 6.26 -6.62
N GLN A 30 8.86 6.95 -5.49
CA GLN A 30 8.17 6.45 -4.31
C GLN A 30 6.76 7.03 -4.29
N GLY A 31 5.80 6.31 -3.71
CA GLY A 31 4.46 6.82 -3.54
C GLY A 31 3.44 5.76 -3.18
N ASN A 32 2.20 6.00 -3.56
CA ASN A 32 1.11 5.06 -3.38
C ASN A 32 0.39 4.69 -4.68
N PHE A 33 -0.45 3.67 -4.60
CA PHE A 33 -1.12 3.12 -5.76
C PHE A 33 -2.06 4.12 -6.46
N ARG A 34 -2.70 5.04 -5.73
CA ARG A 34 -3.55 6.07 -6.36
C ARG A 34 -2.73 7.05 -7.21
N GLU A 35 -1.56 7.46 -6.72
CA GLU A 35 -0.65 8.33 -7.48
C GLU A 35 -0.14 7.64 -8.76
N VAL A 36 0.08 6.32 -8.71
CA VAL A 36 0.40 5.53 -9.91
C VAL A 36 -0.71 5.67 -10.94
N LEU A 37 -1.98 5.46 -10.55
CA LEU A 37 -3.13 5.57 -11.45
C LEU A 37 -3.28 6.97 -12.06
N ASP A 38 -3.05 8.01 -11.25
CA ASP A 38 -3.16 9.39 -11.71
C ASP A 38 -2.11 9.71 -12.77
N VAL A 39 -0.87 9.24 -12.57
CA VAL A 39 0.24 9.46 -13.51
C VAL A 39 0.06 8.66 -14.80
N MET A 40 -0.45 7.43 -14.71
CA MET A 40 -0.69 6.56 -15.88
C MET A 40 -1.57 7.20 -16.96
N ARG A 41 -2.52 8.04 -16.52
CA ARG A 41 -3.47 8.71 -17.40
C ARG A 41 -2.88 9.90 -18.16
N LEU A 42 -1.68 10.36 -17.81
CA LEU A 42 -1.12 11.61 -18.33
C LEU A 42 -0.22 11.44 -19.56
N ASP A 43 0.64 10.43 -19.59
CA ASP A 43 1.70 10.31 -20.62
C ASP A 43 1.67 9.01 -21.43
N GLY A 44 0.74 8.10 -21.11
CA GLY A 44 0.56 6.83 -21.84
C GLY A 44 1.73 5.85 -21.71
N LYS A 45 2.73 6.11 -20.85
CA LYS A 45 3.80 5.13 -20.59
C LYS A 45 3.26 3.94 -19.82
N LYS A 46 3.86 2.77 -20.07
CA LYS A 46 3.62 1.58 -19.24
C LYS A 46 4.17 1.81 -17.83
N VAL A 47 3.66 1.06 -16.87
CA VAL A 47 4.13 1.13 -15.48
C VAL A 47 4.83 -0.15 -15.10
N LEU A 48 5.92 0.03 -14.37
CA LEU A 48 6.60 -1.04 -13.64
C LEU A 48 6.52 -0.69 -12.16
N ILE A 49 5.81 -1.49 -11.38
CA ILE A 49 5.64 -1.35 -9.94
C ILE A 49 6.49 -2.40 -9.24
N LEU A 50 7.29 -1.99 -8.28
CA LEU A 50 8.02 -2.85 -7.37
C LEU A 50 7.43 -2.70 -5.96
N LEU A 51 6.68 -3.69 -5.50
CA LEU A 51 6.27 -3.75 -4.10
C LEU A 51 7.48 -4.18 -3.26
N ALA A 52 7.84 -3.36 -2.29
CA ALA A 52 8.96 -3.58 -1.40
C ALA A 52 8.54 -3.32 0.05
N SER A 53 9.20 -3.95 1.00
CA SER A 53 9.13 -3.57 2.41
C SER A 53 10.34 -2.72 2.78
N LYS A 54 10.22 -1.89 3.82
CA LYS A 54 11.30 -0.98 4.27
C LYS A 54 12.67 -1.65 4.44
N ASP A 55 12.69 -2.91 4.88
CA ASP A 55 13.91 -3.66 5.19
C ASP A 55 14.24 -4.73 4.12
N CYS A 56 13.73 -4.58 2.90
CA CYS A 56 13.88 -5.56 1.83
C CYS A 56 15.27 -5.50 1.14
N SER A 57 16.26 -6.22 1.67
CA SER A 57 17.61 -6.31 1.06
C SER A 57 17.60 -6.85 -0.38
N VAL A 58 16.70 -7.80 -0.68
CA VAL A 58 16.54 -8.36 -2.03
C VAL A 58 16.00 -7.32 -3.01
N CYS A 59 15.16 -6.39 -2.54
CA CYS A 59 14.63 -5.29 -3.36
C CYS A 59 15.74 -4.31 -3.73
N GLU A 60 16.64 -3.99 -2.80
CA GLU A 60 17.84 -3.18 -3.10
C GLU A 60 18.76 -3.89 -4.08
N ALA A 61 19.09 -5.17 -3.84
CA ALA A 61 19.92 -5.96 -4.75
C ALA A 61 19.32 -6.05 -6.17
N THR A 62 17.99 -6.17 -6.29
CA THR A 62 17.29 -6.18 -7.58
C THR A 62 17.48 -4.85 -8.33
N LYS A 63 17.35 -3.72 -7.64
CA LYS A 63 17.53 -2.39 -8.25
C LYS A 63 18.99 -2.12 -8.61
N ASP A 64 19.93 -2.55 -7.76
CA ASP A 64 21.37 -2.42 -8.01
C ASP A 64 21.79 -3.20 -9.25
N ASP A 65 21.28 -4.43 -9.41
CA ASP A 65 21.52 -5.24 -10.60
C ASP A 65 20.96 -4.57 -11.87
N TRP A 66 19.73 -4.00 -11.80
CA TRP A 66 19.18 -3.22 -12.91
C TRP A 66 20.00 -1.98 -13.25
N ALA A 67 20.52 -1.27 -12.24
CA ALA A 67 21.35 -0.09 -12.44
C ALA A 67 22.70 -0.41 -13.11
N GLY A 68 23.16 -1.66 -13.03
CA GLY A 68 24.35 -2.16 -13.71
C GLY A 68 24.21 -2.31 -15.23
N ASP A 69 22.98 -2.44 -15.75
CA ASP A 69 22.71 -2.64 -17.18
C ASP A 69 22.25 -1.35 -17.87
N LYS A 70 23.14 -0.75 -18.68
CA LYS A 70 22.87 0.52 -19.36
C LYS A 70 21.69 0.46 -20.33
N MET A 71 21.54 -0.64 -21.06
CA MET A 71 20.49 -0.79 -22.06
C MET A 71 19.13 -0.91 -21.38
N LEU A 72 19.07 -1.66 -20.27
CA LEU A 72 17.87 -1.78 -19.47
C LEU A 72 17.48 -0.42 -18.86
N VAL A 73 18.43 0.31 -18.26
CA VAL A 73 18.19 1.63 -17.66
C VAL A 73 17.59 2.60 -18.68
N GLU A 74 18.17 2.69 -19.88
CA GLU A 74 17.66 3.53 -20.96
C GLU A 74 16.24 3.11 -21.36
N LYS A 75 16.00 1.80 -21.49
CA LYS A 75 14.69 1.24 -21.84
C LYS A 75 13.62 1.57 -20.79
N LEU A 76 13.93 1.39 -19.51
CA LEU A 76 13.03 1.68 -18.40
C LEU A 76 12.70 3.17 -18.32
N ASN A 77 13.72 4.03 -18.34
CA ASN A 77 13.51 5.49 -18.26
C ASN A 77 12.73 6.04 -19.46
N ARG A 78 12.93 5.45 -20.64
CA ARG A 78 12.23 5.86 -21.87
C ARG A 78 10.78 5.39 -21.89
N ASN A 79 10.54 4.09 -21.66
CA ASN A 79 9.26 3.46 -21.97
C ASN A 79 8.35 3.26 -20.75
N PHE A 80 8.91 3.32 -19.54
CA PHE A 80 8.19 3.00 -18.30
C PHE A 80 8.17 4.17 -17.32
N ARG A 81 7.14 4.18 -16.47
CA ARG A 81 7.18 4.83 -15.17
C ARG A 81 7.46 3.77 -14.12
N VAL A 82 8.65 3.83 -13.54
CA VAL A 82 9.08 2.91 -12.50
C VAL A 82 8.68 3.47 -11.14
N TRP A 83 7.98 2.66 -10.36
CA TRP A 83 7.52 2.98 -9.01
C TRP A 83 7.95 1.90 -8.04
N GLN A 84 8.32 2.31 -6.83
CA GLN A 84 8.43 1.46 -5.67
C GLN A 84 7.33 1.85 -4.69
N LEU A 85 6.55 0.87 -4.25
CA LEU A 85 5.47 1.06 -3.29
C LEU A 85 5.76 0.25 -2.04
N GLU A 86 5.58 0.85 -0.86
CA GLU A 86 5.72 0.16 0.42
C GLU A 86 4.55 -0.82 0.60
N ILE A 87 4.85 -2.12 0.64
CA ILE A 87 3.85 -3.19 0.66
C ILE A 87 3.03 -3.21 1.96
N THR A 88 3.61 -2.67 3.05
CA THR A 88 2.95 -2.61 4.36
C THR A 88 2.18 -1.31 4.59
N ASP A 89 2.22 -0.38 3.63
CA ASP A 89 1.43 0.86 3.65
C ASP A 89 -0.02 0.55 3.26
N GLU A 90 -0.97 1.00 4.08
CA GLU A 90 -2.41 0.84 3.87
C GLU A 90 -2.86 1.43 2.51
N LYS A 91 -2.22 2.51 2.06
CA LYS A 91 -2.52 3.16 0.78
C LYS A 91 -2.15 2.30 -0.42
N ASN A 92 -1.38 1.22 -0.18
CA ASN A 92 -0.95 0.23 -1.16
C ASN A 92 -1.61 -1.15 -0.94
N ALA A 93 -2.48 -1.30 0.07
CA ALA A 93 -2.99 -2.60 0.51
C ALA A 93 -3.79 -3.36 -0.56
N LEU A 94 -4.39 -2.65 -1.53
CA LEU A 94 -5.23 -3.26 -2.57
C LEU A 94 -4.48 -4.30 -3.40
N ILE A 95 -3.22 -4.05 -3.78
CA ILE A 95 -2.47 -4.98 -4.61
C ILE A 95 -2.10 -6.28 -3.84
N PRO A 96 -1.50 -6.22 -2.64
CA PRO A 96 -1.30 -7.39 -1.78
C PRO A 96 -2.58 -8.19 -1.51
N GLN A 97 -3.71 -7.50 -1.31
CA GLN A 97 -5.02 -8.11 -1.12
C GLN A 97 -5.51 -8.82 -2.39
N VAL A 98 -5.37 -8.20 -3.56
CA VAL A 98 -5.72 -8.82 -4.84
C VAL A 98 -4.84 -10.04 -5.10
N LEU A 99 -3.53 -9.93 -4.91
CA LEU A 99 -2.58 -11.03 -5.15
C LEU A 99 -2.58 -12.10 -4.05
N ARG A 100 -3.26 -11.85 -2.92
CA ARG A 100 -3.18 -12.65 -1.70
C ARG A 100 -1.73 -12.93 -1.29
N SER A 101 -0.90 -11.89 -1.22
CA SER A 101 0.53 -12.04 -0.94
C SER A 101 1.16 -10.78 -0.32
N LEU A 102 2.08 -11.00 0.61
CA LEU A 102 2.98 -9.99 1.19
C LEU A 102 4.45 -10.23 0.79
N SER A 103 4.69 -11.01 -0.27
CA SER A 103 6.04 -11.31 -0.73
C SER A 103 6.72 -10.08 -1.32
N THR A 104 8.00 -9.88 -0.97
CA THR A 104 8.82 -8.79 -1.51
C THR A 104 10.15 -9.34 -2.03
N PRO A 105 10.69 -8.84 -3.15
CA PRO A 105 10.03 -7.92 -4.08
C PRO A 105 8.88 -8.60 -4.83
N THR A 106 7.81 -7.83 -5.14
CA THR A 106 6.81 -8.24 -6.13
C THR A 106 6.78 -7.20 -7.25
N LEU A 107 7.15 -7.63 -8.45
CA LEU A 107 7.16 -6.85 -9.67
C LEU A 107 5.81 -6.98 -10.41
N ILE A 108 5.29 -5.85 -10.86
CA ILE A 108 4.10 -5.77 -11.70
C ILE A 108 4.44 -4.92 -12.92
N ILE A 109 4.19 -5.44 -14.11
CA ILE A 109 4.19 -4.66 -15.34
C ILE A 109 2.76 -4.53 -15.82
N ALA A 110 2.32 -3.30 -16.06
CA ALA A 110 0.99 -3.02 -16.55
C ALA A 110 1.00 -1.96 -17.66
N ASP A 111 0.01 -2.02 -18.53
CA ASP A 111 -0.23 -0.96 -19.51
C ASP A 111 -0.87 0.28 -18.87
N SER A 112 -1.05 1.37 -19.63
CA SER A 112 -1.61 2.63 -19.14
C SER A 112 -3.07 2.54 -18.63
N SER A 113 -3.75 1.41 -18.83
CA SER A 113 -5.11 1.13 -18.35
C SER A 113 -5.13 0.19 -17.13
N MET A 114 -3.97 -0.09 -16.53
CA MET A 114 -3.79 -1.07 -15.45
C MET A 114 -4.16 -2.51 -15.84
N ARG A 115 -4.06 -2.87 -17.13
CA ARG A 115 -4.07 -4.28 -17.51
C ARG A 115 -2.71 -4.87 -17.19
N ILE A 116 -2.69 -5.90 -16.36
CA ILE A 116 -1.47 -6.56 -15.91
C ILE A 116 -0.92 -7.40 -17.07
N GLU A 117 0.33 -7.14 -17.44
CA GLU A 117 1.05 -7.86 -18.50
C GLU A 117 2.08 -8.85 -17.93
N TYR A 118 2.60 -8.58 -16.73
CA TYR A 118 3.56 -9.47 -16.07
C TYR A 118 3.54 -9.36 -14.55
N LEU A 119 3.72 -10.50 -13.88
CA LEU A 119 3.82 -10.61 -12.42
C LEU A 119 5.02 -11.50 -12.03
N HIS A 120 5.84 -11.01 -11.09
CA HIS A 120 7.01 -11.74 -10.61
C HIS A 120 7.27 -11.48 -9.12
N THR A 121 7.34 -12.54 -8.31
CA THR A 121 7.78 -12.47 -6.91
C THR A 121 9.22 -12.96 -6.80
N GLY A 122 10.03 -12.25 -6.00
CA GLY A 122 11.43 -12.57 -5.79
C GLY A 122 12.36 -11.85 -6.76
N PHE A 123 13.64 -12.20 -6.67
CA PHE A 123 14.70 -11.54 -7.42
C PHE A 123 14.56 -11.76 -8.93
N ILE A 124 14.60 -10.65 -9.68
CA ILE A 124 14.71 -10.64 -11.14
C ILE A 124 15.85 -9.71 -11.56
N GLY A 125 16.96 -10.27 -12.02
CA GLY A 125 18.08 -9.48 -12.54
C GLY A 125 17.77 -8.81 -13.88
N ALA A 126 18.69 -7.96 -14.33
CA ALA A 126 18.59 -7.13 -15.52
C ALA A 126 18.40 -7.95 -16.80
N GLU A 127 19.11 -9.07 -16.94
CA GLU A 127 18.97 -9.99 -18.07
C GLU A 127 17.57 -10.61 -18.11
N GLY A 128 17.07 -11.03 -16.95
CA GLY A 128 15.74 -11.61 -16.80
C GLY A 128 14.65 -10.60 -17.14
N LEU A 129 14.72 -9.39 -16.58
CA LEU A 129 13.78 -8.33 -16.89
C LEU A 129 13.84 -7.93 -18.37
N SER A 130 15.03 -7.78 -18.94
CA SER A 130 15.20 -7.47 -20.36
C SER A 130 14.56 -8.52 -21.26
N SER A 131 14.71 -9.80 -20.93
CA SER A 131 14.10 -10.91 -21.65
C SER A 131 12.57 -10.84 -21.59
N VAL A 132 11.99 -10.61 -20.40
CA VAL A 132 10.55 -10.41 -20.22
C VAL A 132 10.06 -9.24 -21.07
N LEU A 133 10.72 -8.08 -20.97
CA LEU A 133 10.33 -6.88 -21.72
C LEU A 133 10.38 -7.10 -23.24
N GLN A 134 11.35 -7.83 -23.76
CA GLN A 134 11.43 -8.16 -25.19
C GLN A 134 10.29 -9.07 -25.65
N LEU A 135 9.87 -10.03 -24.83
CA LEU A 135 8.74 -10.91 -25.14
C LEU A 135 7.43 -10.13 -25.15
N LEU A 136 7.22 -9.25 -24.15
CA LEU A 136 6.06 -8.37 -24.08
C LEU A 136 5.97 -7.41 -25.28
N GLU A 137 7.11 -6.84 -25.72
CA GLU A 137 7.16 -5.99 -26.91
C GLU A 137 6.79 -6.72 -28.20
N ARG A 138 7.00 -8.04 -28.25
CA ARG A 138 6.58 -8.90 -29.37
C ARG A 138 5.11 -9.35 -29.25
N GLY A 139 4.39 -8.86 -28.25
CA GLY A 139 3.00 -9.25 -27.98
C GLY A 139 2.87 -10.70 -27.48
N GLN A 140 3.94 -11.28 -26.95
CA GLN A 140 3.90 -12.65 -26.42
C GLN A 140 3.42 -12.66 -24.97
N ASN A 141 2.61 -13.65 -24.63
CA ASN A 141 2.23 -13.93 -23.25
C ASN A 141 3.43 -14.50 -22.49
N VAL A 142 3.84 -13.81 -21.44
CA VAL A 142 4.93 -14.26 -20.56
C VAL A 142 4.31 -14.92 -19.33
N PRO A 143 4.61 -16.20 -19.04
CA PRO A 143 4.12 -16.86 -17.84
C PRO A 143 4.57 -16.11 -16.58
N PRO A 144 3.68 -15.92 -15.59
CA PRO A 144 4.04 -15.27 -14.34
C PRO A 144 5.04 -16.12 -13.55
N ARG A 145 5.78 -15.47 -12.65
CA ARG A 145 6.59 -16.16 -11.63
C ARG A 145 6.10 -15.73 -10.26
N LEU A 146 4.98 -16.30 -9.84
CA LEU A 146 4.40 -16.02 -8.53
C LEU A 146 4.58 -17.17 -7.56
N ASN A 147 4.92 -16.83 -6.32
CA ASN A 147 4.79 -17.70 -5.17
C ASN A 147 3.58 -17.23 -4.34
N VAL A 148 2.38 -17.55 -4.80
CA VAL A 148 1.12 -17.20 -4.12
C VAL A 148 0.31 -18.47 -3.84
N PRO A 149 -0.40 -18.54 -2.71
CA PRO A 149 -1.20 -19.70 -2.33
C PRO A 149 -2.56 -19.70 -3.05
N LEU A 150 -2.56 -19.67 -4.38
CA LEU A 150 -3.75 -19.70 -5.25
C LEU A 150 -3.47 -20.65 -6.43
N TYR A 151 -4.32 -21.64 -6.65
CA TYR A 151 -4.13 -22.64 -7.72
C TYR A 151 -4.17 -22.04 -9.12
N THR A 152 -4.86 -20.90 -9.29
CA THR A 152 -4.89 -20.10 -10.52
C THR A 152 -3.55 -19.56 -10.96
N SER A 153 -2.52 -19.57 -10.10
CA SER A 153 -1.15 -19.17 -10.46
C SER A 153 -0.52 -20.03 -11.56
N TYR A 154 -1.16 -21.14 -11.94
CA TYR A 154 -0.66 -22.10 -12.93
C TYR A 154 -1.56 -22.26 -14.18
N SER A 155 -2.58 -21.40 -14.37
CA SER A 155 -3.54 -21.50 -15.49
C SER A 155 -3.26 -20.48 -16.62
N SER A 156 -3.86 -20.71 -17.80
CA SER A 156 -3.83 -19.75 -18.92
C SER A 156 -4.56 -18.43 -18.62
N ASP A 157 -5.50 -18.46 -17.67
CA ASP A 157 -6.42 -17.36 -17.38
C ASP A 157 -5.91 -16.46 -16.24
N PHE A 158 -4.68 -16.72 -15.79
CA PHE A 158 -4.02 -16.09 -14.65
C PHE A 158 -4.15 -14.56 -14.59
N TYR A 159 -3.77 -13.85 -15.67
CA TYR A 159 -3.82 -12.38 -15.66
C TYR A 159 -5.26 -11.88 -15.63
N SER A 160 -6.17 -12.57 -16.33
CA SER A 160 -7.58 -12.22 -16.36
C SER A 160 -8.26 -12.41 -15.00
N PHE A 161 -7.82 -13.39 -14.20
CA PHE A 161 -8.30 -13.60 -12.84
C PHE A 161 -8.01 -12.38 -11.96
N PHE A 162 -6.74 -11.98 -11.84
CA PHE A 162 -6.38 -10.81 -11.02
C PHE A 162 -6.90 -9.50 -11.60
N GLU A 163 -6.96 -9.36 -12.94
CA GLU A 163 -7.59 -8.20 -13.58
C GLU A 163 -9.06 -8.08 -13.19
N ASN A 164 -9.82 -9.19 -13.21
CA ASN A 164 -11.22 -9.18 -12.82
C ASN A 164 -11.42 -8.72 -11.37
N VAL A 165 -10.61 -9.22 -10.44
CA VAL A 165 -10.68 -8.81 -9.03
C VAL A 165 -10.29 -7.34 -8.87
N LEU A 166 -9.17 -6.92 -9.46
CA LEU A 166 -8.66 -5.55 -9.34
C LEU A 166 -9.65 -4.53 -9.91
N GLN A 167 -10.18 -4.79 -11.10
CA GLN A 167 -11.14 -3.90 -11.75
C GLN A 167 -12.47 -3.85 -10.98
N ALA A 168 -12.95 -4.98 -10.46
CA ALA A 168 -14.14 -5.01 -9.62
C ALA A 168 -13.94 -4.23 -8.31
N ALA A 169 -12.76 -4.31 -7.69
CA ALA A 169 -12.43 -3.52 -6.50
C ALA A 169 -12.41 -2.02 -6.82
N PHE A 170 -11.78 -1.62 -7.92
CA PHE A 170 -11.72 -0.21 -8.31
C PHE A 170 -13.10 0.40 -8.53
N GLN A 171 -14.00 -0.31 -9.17
CA GLN A 171 -15.34 0.18 -9.46
C GLN A 171 -16.14 0.50 -8.20
N LEU A 172 -15.93 -0.21 -7.08
CA LEU A 172 -16.55 0.11 -5.79
C LEU A 172 -15.96 1.37 -5.12
N THR A 173 -14.81 1.86 -5.58
CA THR A 173 -14.14 3.05 -5.02
C THR A 173 -14.42 4.33 -5.80
N CYS A 174 -15.11 4.23 -6.94
CA CYS A 174 -15.43 5.38 -7.79
C CYS A 174 -16.66 6.13 -7.24
N PRO A 175 -16.58 7.47 -7.06
CA PRO A 175 -17.68 8.25 -6.50
C PRO A 175 -18.89 8.37 -7.45
N ASP A 176 -18.67 8.35 -8.78
CA ASP A 176 -19.72 8.55 -9.81
C ASP A 176 -20.17 7.24 -10.46
N THR A 177 -20.26 6.16 -9.70
CA THR A 177 -20.50 4.84 -10.29
C THR A 177 -21.98 4.62 -10.62
N ASP A 178 -22.31 4.58 -11.92
CA ASP A 178 -23.64 4.20 -12.40
C ASP A 178 -23.86 2.67 -12.28
N THR A 179 -25.12 2.26 -12.18
CA THR A 179 -25.62 0.89 -12.07
C THR A 179 -24.99 -0.06 -13.09
N ILE A 180 -24.79 0.41 -14.34
CA ILE A 180 -24.18 -0.39 -15.42
C ILE A 180 -22.72 -0.76 -15.08
N ILE A 181 -21.95 0.18 -14.53
CA ILE A 181 -20.56 -0.06 -14.16
C ILE A 181 -20.51 -1.10 -13.03
N LEU A 182 -21.40 -0.98 -12.04
CA LEU A 182 -21.47 -1.94 -10.93
C LEU A 182 -21.94 -3.33 -11.37
N GLN A 183 -22.85 -3.41 -12.35
CA GLN A 183 -23.25 -4.70 -12.95
C GLN A 183 -22.06 -5.37 -13.65
N ASN A 184 -21.24 -4.60 -14.37
CA ASN A 184 -20.01 -5.12 -14.97
C ASN A 184 -19.01 -5.57 -13.90
N GLY A 185 -18.89 -4.85 -12.78
CA GLY A 185 -18.09 -5.25 -11.64
C GLY A 185 -18.53 -6.57 -11.04
N MET A 186 -19.83 -6.73 -10.81
CA MET A 186 -20.41 -7.99 -10.33
C MET A 186 -20.14 -9.15 -11.30
N LEU A 187 -20.21 -8.91 -12.61
CA LEU A 187 -19.85 -9.91 -13.61
C LEU A 187 -18.37 -10.34 -13.50
N ARG A 188 -17.45 -9.39 -13.29
CA ARG A 188 -16.03 -9.67 -13.07
C ARG A 188 -15.80 -10.48 -11.80
N VAL A 189 -16.50 -10.13 -10.71
CA VAL A 189 -16.45 -10.90 -9.46
C VAL A 189 -16.88 -12.34 -9.69
N LYS A 190 -18.03 -12.56 -10.36
CA LYS A 190 -18.52 -13.91 -10.70
C LYS A 190 -17.49 -14.71 -11.49
N LYS A 191 -16.93 -14.13 -12.56
CA LYS A 191 -15.85 -14.78 -13.34
C LYS A 191 -14.65 -15.18 -12.48
N SER A 192 -14.21 -14.31 -11.56
CA SER A 192 -13.10 -14.63 -10.67
C SER A 192 -13.45 -15.75 -9.68
N LEU A 193 -14.67 -15.76 -9.13
CA LEU A 193 -15.15 -16.80 -8.22
C LEU A 193 -15.29 -18.16 -8.91
N ASP A 194 -15.74 -18.17 -10.17
CA ASP A 194 -15.84 -19.38 -11.00
C ASP A 194 -14.44 -19.97 -11.28
N THR A 195 -13.41 -19.11 -11.29
CA THR A 195 -12.01 -19.55 -11.47
C THR A 195 -11.46 -20.11 -10.16
N GLU A 196 -11.46 -19.30 -9.08
CA GLU A 196 -10.99 -19.70 -7.76
C GLU A 196 -11.55 -18.76 -6.67
N PRO A 197 -12.38 -19.24 -5.74
CA PRO A 197 -12.82 -18.45 -4.60
C PRO A 197 -11.73 -18.25 -3.56
N TYR A 198 -11.55 -17.01 -3.09
CA TYR A 198 -10.72 -16.67 -1.94
C TYR A 198 -11.30 -15.44 -1.23
N PHE A 199 -10.71 -15.01 -0.12
CA PHE A 199 -11.31 -13.97 0.70
C PHE A 199 -11.66 -12.69 -0.08
N MET A 200 -10.73 -12.13 -0.87
CA MET A 200 -10.95 -10.85 -1.54
C MET A 200 -12.12 -10.88 -2.52
N ASN A 201 -12.21 -11.90 -3.38
CA ASN A 201 -13.30 -11.94 -4.37
C ASN A 201 -14.65 -12.33 -3.75
N LEU A 202 -14.66 -13.09 -2.66
CA LEU A 202 -15.87 -13.31 -1.84
C LEU A 202 -16.31 -12.01 -1.15
N TYR A 203 -15.35 -11.22 -0.64
CA TYR A 203 -15.61 -9.92 -0.06
C TYR A 203 -16.21 -8.94 -1.05
N LEU A 204 -15.65 -8.86 -2.27
CA LEU A 204 -16.23 -8.06 -3.34
C LEU A 204 -17.64 -8.56 -3.68
N GLY A 205 -17.87 -9.87 -3.78
CA GLY A 205 -19.19 -10.44 -4.03
C GLY A 205 -20.21 -10.01 -2.98
N TRP A 206 -19.84 -10.08 -1.70
CA TRP A 206 -20.66 -9.56 -0.60
C TRP A 206 -20.96 -8.07 -0.78
N ARG A 207 -19.95 -7.22 -1.03
CA ARG A 207 -20.14 -5.77 -1.24
C ARG A 207 -21.09 -5.46 -2.38
N TYR A 208 -20.94 -6.11 -3.53
CA TYR A 208 -21.81 -5.93 -4.69
C TYR A 208 -23.24 -6.40 -4.40
N CYS A 209 -23.42 -7.57 -3.78
CA CYS A 209 -24.75 -8.05 -3.40
C CYS A 209 -25.45 -7.13 -2.40
N THR A 210 -24.72 -6.63 -1.39
CA THR A 210 -25.24 -5.63 -0.45
C THR A 210 -25.65 -4.34 -1.17
N PHE A 211 -24.85 -3.87 -2.14
CA PHE A 211 -25.22 -2.70 -2.94
C PHE A 211 -26.53 -2.91 -3.72
N PHE A 212 -26.71 -4.09 -4.32
CA PHE A 212 -27.91 -4.42 -5.10
C PHE A 212 -29.10 -4.89 -4.25
N GLY A 213 -28.97 -4.98 -2.93
CA GLY A 213 -30.03 -5.46 -2.03
C GLY A 213 -30.31 -6.97 -2.12
N ASP A 214 -29.36 -7.76 -2.62
CA ASP A 214 -29.44 -9.23 -2.65
C ASP A 214 -28.88 -9.82 -1.35
N ASP A 215 -29.65 -9.66 -0.27
CA ASP A 215 -29.24 -10.06 1.08
C ASP A 215 -28.94 -11.56 1.19
N LYS A 216 -29.66 -12.39 0.42
CA LYS A 216 -29.45 -13.84 0.41
C LYS A 216 -28.07 -14.18 -0.15
N GLN A 217 -27.74 -13.67 -1.33
CA GLN A 217 -26.44 -13.95 -1.94
C GLN A 217 -25.29 -13.30 -1.17
N ALA A 218 -25.52 -12.10 -0.60
CA ALA A 218 -24.55 -11.45 0.28
C ALA A 218 -24.24 -12.33 1.50
N PHE A 219 -25.26 -12.90 2.16
CA PHE A 219 -25.07 -13.81 3.29
C PHE A 219 -24.25 -15.05 2.90
N GLU A 220 -24.53 -15.66 1.75
CA GLU A 220 -23.77 -16.81 1.26
C GLU A 220 -22.28 -16.48 1.02
N TYR A 221 -21.98 -15.30 0.44
CA TYR A 221 -20.59 -14.88 0.25
C TYR A 221 -19.88 -14.61 1.58
N LYS A 222 -20.56 -13.96 2.53
CA LYS A 222 -20.02 -13.73 3.88
C LYS A 222 -19.69 -15.05 4.59
N GLU A 223 -20.62 -16.00 4.60
CA GLU A 223 -20.40 -17.32 5.21
C GLU A 223 -19.20 -18.04 4.60
N ARG A 224 -19.06 -18.00 3.28
CA ARG A 224 -17.92 -18.60 2.57
C ARG A 224 -16.60 -17.89 2.88
N ALA A 225 -16.61 -16.56 2.95
CA ALA A 225 -15.41 -15.77 3.24
C ALA A 225 -14.87 -16.03 4.65
N LEU A 226 -15.76 -16.14 5.64
CA LEU A 226 -15.38 -16.28 7.04
C LEU A 226 -15.04 -17.72 7.47
N ARG A 227 -15.46 -18.73 6.70
CA ARG A 227 -15.28 -20.15 7.07
C ARG A 227 -13.83 -20.63 7.04
N ASN A 228 -13.02 -20.13 6.10
CA ASN A 228 -11.70 -20.69 5.78
C ASN A 228 -10.58 -19.65 5.88
N LEU A 229 -10.54 -18.87 6.96
CA LEU A 229 -9.52 -17.84 7.16
C LEU A 229 -8.21 -18.42 7.70
N ASP A 230 -7.12 -18.22 6.96
CA ASP A 230 -5.78 -18.44 7.50
C ASP A 230 -5.17 -17.15 8.12
N ASP A 231 -3.95 -17.26 8.64
CA ASP A 231 -3.29 -16.12 9.30
C ASP A 231 -2.86 -15.04 8.31
N LEU A 232 -2.60 -15.39 7.04
CA LEU A 232 -2.31 -14.42 5.99
C LEU A 232 -3.59 -13.63 5.65
N ASP A 233 -4.74 -14.30 5.58
CA ASP A 233 -6.03 -13.66 5.33
C ASP A 233 -6.37 -12.66 6.45
N LYS A 234 -6.17 -13.03 7.72
CA LYS A 234 -6.38 -12.11 8.85
C LYS A 234 -5.48 -10.86 8.78
N LEU A 235 -4.26 -11.02 8.28
CA LEU A 235 -3.32 -9.92 8.14
C LEU A 235 -3.66 -9.01 6.95
N LEU A 236 -3.98 -9.60 5.80
CA LEU A 236 -4.29 -8.86 4.56
C LEU A 236 -5.63 -8.14 4.62
N TYR A 237 -6.64 -8.75 5.24
CA TYR A 237 -8.03 -8.33 5.11
C TYR A 237 -8.68 -7.92 6.43
N CYS A 238 -7.88 -7.53 7.42
CA CYS A 238 -8.36 -7.09 8.73
C CYS A 238 -9.55 -6.11 8.66
N GLU A 239 -9.46 -5.09 7.80
CA GLU A 239 -10.53 -4.10 7.62
C GLU A 239 -11.80 -4.69 7.02
N TYR A 240 -11.64 -5.52 5.99
CA TYR A 240 -12.76 -6.16 5.30
C TYR A 240 -13.46 -7.20 6.19
N LEU A 241 -12.71 -7.92 7.02
CA LEU A 241 -13.26 -8.83 8.02
C LEU A 241 -14.16 -8.10 9.02
N ALA A 242 -13.71 -6.97 9.55
CA ALA A 242 -14.52 -6.17 10.45
C ALA A 242 -15.79 -5.63 9.77
N GLN A 243 -15.68 -5.15 8.53
CA GLN A 243 -16.84 -4.68 7.77
C GLN A 243 -17.87 -5.80 7.55
N MET A 244 -17.42 -7.01 7.20
CA MET A 244 -18.31 -8.14 7.00
C MET A 244 -19.00 -8.56 8.28
N GLU A 245 -18.27 -8.68 9.39
CA GLU A 245 -18.83 -9.18 10.65
C GLU A 245 -19.77 -8.18 11.32
N PHE A 246 -19.44 -6.89 11.28
CA PHE A 246 -20.09 -5.87 12.10
C PHE A 246 -20.81 -4.78 11.29
N GLY A 247 -20.74 -4.83 9.96
CA GLY A 247 -21.28 -3.80 9.07
C GLY A 247 -20.36 -2.58 8.94
N GLU A 248 -20.77 -1.61 8.13
CA GLU A 248 -20.11 -0.30 8.08
C GLU A 248 -20.42 0.47 9.36
N THR A 249 -19.38 1.02 9.99
CA THR A 249 -19.49 1.81 11.22
C THR A 249 -20.34 3.05 10.93
N ARG A 250 -21.59 3.07 11.42
CA ARG A 250 -22.45 4.24 11.37
C ARG A 250 -22.50 4.87 12.76
N GLU A 251 -22.31 6.19 12.81
CA GLU A 251 -22.35 6.95 14.06
C GLU A 251 -23.63 6.64 14.84
N THR A 252 -23.47 6.22 16.10
CA THR A 252 -24.55 6.32 17.08
C THR A 252 -24.38 7.63 17.83
N ASN A 253 -25.37 8.50 17.65
CA ASN A 253 -25.45 9.83 18.24
C ASN A 253 -25.59 9.67 19.77
N GLY A 254 -24.49 9.72 20.52
CA GLY A 254 -24.51 9.58 21.99
C GLY A 254 -23.11 9.54 22.60
N GLU A 255 -22.63 10.70 23.04
CA GLU A 255 -21.29 10.98 23.60
C GLU A 255 -20.11 10.70 22.65
N LYS A 256 -19.24 11.71 22.46
CA LYS A 256 -17.93 11.53 21.80
C LYS A 256 -17.03 10.67 22.68
N LYS A 257 -17.23 9.35 22.67
CA LYS A 257 -16.29 8.39 23.24
C LYS A 257 -14.98 8.50 22.46
N ARG A 258 -13.89 8.88 23.13
CA ARG A 258 -12.55 8.88 22.51
C ARG A 258 -11.87 7.55 22.79
N LEU A 259 -11.14 7.06 21.80
CA LEU A 259 -10.39 5.82 21.91
C LEU A 259 -9.11 5.99 22.75
N PHE A 260 -8.45 7.14 22.59
CA PHE A 260 -7.19 7.47 23.24
C PHE A 260 -7.34 8.69 24.16
N ALA A 261 -6.48 8.75 25.17
CA ALA A 261 -6.26 9.97 25.95
C ALA A 261 -5.41 10.96 25.14
N ASP A 262 -5.52 12.26 25.45
CA ASP A 262 -4.73 13.29 24.78
C ASP A 262 -3.23 13.20 25.09
N HIS A 263 -2.88 12.77 26.31
CA HIS A 263 -1.53 12.80 26.83
C HIS A 263 -1.13 11.45 27.44
N TYR A 264 0.08 11.02 27.13
CA TYR A 264 0.74 9.86 27.72
C TYR A 264 2.11 10.28 28.25
N ASP A 265 2.28 10.10 29.55
CA ASP A 265 3.52 10.37 30.25
C ASP A 265 4.38 9.11 30.31
N PHE A 266 5.69 9.28 30.10
CA PHE A 266 6.69 8.23 30.32
C PHE A 266 7.92 8.81 31.03
N THR A 267 8.71 7.93 31.63
CA THR A 267 9.98 8.28 32.26
C THR A 267 11.13 7.65 31.50
N ARG A 268 12.29 8.30 31.48
CA ARG A 268 13.55 7.74 30.97
C ARG A 268 14.64 7.79 32.02
N GLU A 269 15.58 6.85 31.99
CA GLU A 269 16.82 6.98 32.76
C GLU A 269 17.84 7.85 32.00
N ALA A 270 18.75 8.50 32.71
CA ALA A 270 19.71 9.45 32.12
C ALA A 270 20.60 8.79 31.05
N ASP A 271 20.94 7.50 31.24
CA ASP A 271 21.83 6.74 30.36
C ASP A 271 21.07 5.96 29.26
N ASP A 272 19.73 6.01 29.25
CA ASP A 272 18.93 5.26 28.29
C ASP A 272 19.04 5.87 26.89
N LYS A 273 19.70 5.13 25.99
CA LYS A 273 19.65 5.41 24.54
C LYS A 273 18.27 5.12 23.94
N GLU A 274 17.48 4.31 24.63
CA GLU A 274 16.18 3.84 24.19
C GLU A 274 15.25 3.58 25.38
N THR A 275 14.03 4.09 25.29
CA THR A 275 12.98 3.88 26.30
C THR A 275 11.77 3.23 25.65
N LYS A 276 11.17 2.25 26.34
CA LYS A 276 9.96 1.55 25.88
C LYS A 276 8.84 1.74 26.89
N PHE A 277 7.64 2.00 26.41
CA PHE A 277 6.44 2.10 27.25
C PHE A 277 5.20 1.71 26.46
N ASP A 278 4.14 1.35 27.18
CA ASP A 278 2.91 0.83 26.60
C ASP A 278 1.77 1.85 26.75
N ILE A 279 1.05 2.09 25.66
CA ILE A 279 -0.23 2.79 25.65
C ILE A 279 -1.33 1.73 25.62
N VAL A 280 -2.08 1.63 26.71
CA VAL A 280 -3.24 0.74 26.82
C VAL A 280 -4.50 1.51 26.43
N TYR A 281 -5.34 0.91 25.60
CA TYR A 281 -6.61 1.47 25.16
C TYR A 281 -7.69 0.39 25.19
N ARG A 282 -8.97 0.80 25.26
CA ARG A 282 -10.11 -0.12 25.33
C ARG A 282 -11.15 0.26 24.28
N ASN A 283 -11.65 -0.73 23.56
CA ASN A 283 -12.78 -0.53 22.68
C ASN A 283 -14.07 -0.40 23.51
N SER A 284 -14.58 0.82 23.66
CA SER A 284 -15.84 1.16 24.33
C SER A 284 -17.02 1.35 23.36
N PHE A 285 -16.79 1.04 22.08
CA PHE A 285 -17.75 1.08 20.98
C PHE A 285 -18.39 -0.29 20.77
N ASP A 286 -19.47 -0.32 20.01
CA ASP A 286 -20.25 -1.52 19.65
C ASP A 286 -19.71 -2.25 18.41
N SER A 287 -18.82 -1.61 17.65
CA SER A 287 -18.09 -2.20 16.53
C SER A 287 -16.60 -2.42 16.86
N PRO A 288 -15.89 -3.36 16.19
CA PRO A 288 -14.45 -3.47 16.32
C PRO A 288 -13.73 -2.23 15.85
N ILE A 289 -12.58 -2.01 16.47
CA ILE A 289 -11.68 -0.92 16.13
C ILE A 289 -10.45 -1.48 15.45
N ILE A 290 -10.09 -0.90 14.33
CA ILE A 290 -8.88 -1.22 13.60
C ILE A 290 -8.00 0.01 13.61
N ILE A 291 -6.76 -0.16 14.05
CA ILE A 291 -5.72 0.86 13.91
C ILE A 291 -4.95 0.54 12.64
N SER A 292 -5.15 1.37 11.62
CA SER A 292 -4.62 1.17 10.29
C SER A 292 -3.17 1.67 10.19
N ALA A 293 -2.88 2.84 10.78
CA ALA A 293 -1.55 3.43 10.85
C ALA A 293 -1.30 4.24 12.13
N ILE A 294 -0.02 4.43 12.46
CA ILE A 294 0.44 5.40 13.46
C ILE A 294 1.57 6.22 12.83
N GLU A 295 1.35 7.51 12.61
CA GLU A 295 2.31 8.41 11.97
C GLU A 295 2.92 9.38 12.98
N THR A 296 4.19 9.74 12.77
CA THR A 296 4.88 10.78 13.55
C THR A 296 5.79 11.61 12.67
N SER A 297 6.08 12.84 13.11
CA SER A 297 7.00 13.74 12.43
C SER A 297 8.49 13.44 12.70
N CYS A 298 8.81 12.46 13.55
CA CYS A 298 10.16 12.19 14.02
C CYS A 298 10.51 10.70 13.97
N ASN A 299 11.66 10.37 13.39
CA ASN A 299 12.22 9.00 13.39
C ASN A 299 12.66 8.51 14.79
N CYS A 300 12.60 9.37 15.81
CA CYS A 300 12.88 9.04 17.20
C CYS A 300 11.79 8.18 17.85
N LEU A 301 10.62 8.05 17.23
CA LEU A 301 9.54 7.19 17.72
C LEU A 301 9.29 6.03 16.77
N SER A 302 9.01 4.87 17.36
CA SER A 302 8.54 3.69 16.66
C SER A 302 7.41 3.05 17.47
N PHE A 303 6.42 2.52 16.76
CA PHE A 303 5.22 1.96 17.34
C PHE A 303 5.04 0.52 16.86
N SER A 304 4.56 -0.33 17.75
CA SER A 304 4.15 -1.69 17.45
C SER A 304 2.82 -1.96 18.13
N TRP A 305 1.82 -2.39 17.38
CA TRP A 305 0.47 -2.68 17.89
C TRP A 305 -0.06 -3.94 17.22
N ASN A 306 -1.14 -4.49 17.78
CA ASN A 306 -1.86 -5.56 17.12
C ASN A 306 -2.68 -4.97 15.96
N ARG A 307 -2.39 -5.41 14.74
CA ARG A 307 -3.12 -4.97 13.54
C ARG A 307 -4.48 -5.65 13.38
N MET A 308 -4.80 -6.68 14.17
CA MET A 308 -6.12 -7.32 14.15
C MET A 308 -7.20 -6.40 14.74
N PRO A 309 -8.48 -6.57 14.34
CA PRO A 309 -9.57 -5.78 14.89
C PRO A 309 -9.68 -5.98 16.40
N LEU A 310 -9.70 -4.90 17.16
CA LEU A 310 -9.98 -4.93 18.60
C LEU A 310 -11.49 -5.00 18.80
N LEU A 311 -12.00 -6.17 19.19
CA LEU A 311 -13.43 -6.40 19.41
C LEU A 311 -14.03 -5.51 20.53
N PRO A 312 -15.35 -5.24 20.51
CA PRO A 312 -16.06 -4.52 21.56
C PRO A 312 -15.74 -5.01 22.97
N GLY A 313 -15.48 -4.07 23.88
CA GLY A 313 -15.16 -4.37 25.28
C GLY A 313 -13.78 -5.00 25.52
N LYS A 314 -12.94 -5.18 24.49
CA LYS A 314 -11.56 -5.67 24.66
C LYS A 314 -10.56 -4.51 24.81
N ALA A 315 -9.40 -4.82 25.38
CA ALA A 315 -8.29 -3.89 25.54
C ALA A 315 -7.17 -4.24 24.56
N GLY A 316 -6.53 -3.21 24.00
CA GLY A 316 -5.38 -3.30 23.12
C GLY A 316 -4.18 -2.57 23.72
N VAL A 317 -3.01 -2.83 23.15
CA VAL A 317 -1.74 -2.21 23.56
C VAL A 317 -0.98 -1.73 22.33
N ILE A 318 -0.57 -0.45 22.37
CA ILE A 318 0.42 0.12 21.47
C ILE A 318 1.74 0.20 22.24
N ARG A 319 2.74 -0.56 21.80
CA ARG A 319 4.10 -0.50 22.34
C ARG A 319 4.84 0.64 21.65
N VAL A 320 5.31 1.60 22.43
CA VAL A 320 6.06 2.74 21.97
C VAL A 320 7.53 2.54 22.31
N LYS A 321 8.39 2.83 21.35
CA LYS A 321 9.84 2.85 21.52
C LYS A 321 10.34 4.22 21.10
N TYR A 322 10.94 4.92 22.06
CA TYR A 322 11.56 6.22 21.89
C TYR A 322 13.09 6.06 21.89
N LYS A 323 13.75 6.58 20.85
CA LYS A 323 15.21 6.70 20.77
C LYS A 323 15.60 8.13 21.10
N THR A 324 16.53 8.29 22.04
CA THR A 324 16.99 9.61 22.46
C THR A 324 17.68 10.35 21.31
N THR A 325 17.43 11.66 21.20
CA THR A 325 18.07 12.55 20.21
C THR A 325 18.92 13.64 20.85
N GLY A 326 19.06 13.62 22.18
CA GLY A 326 19.80 14.61 22.95
C GLY A 326 19.15 14.93 24.31
N GLU A 327 19.64 16.01 24.92
CA GLU A 327 19.13 16.57 26.18
C GLU A 327 17.99 17.58 25.92
N GLY A 328 17.06 17.72 26.88
CA GLY A 328 15.93 18.65 26.78
C GLY A 328 14.56 17.97 26.88
N ARG A 329 13.50 18.78 27.06
CA ARG A 329 12.12 18.28 27.28
C ARG A 329 11.61 17.55 26.04
N VAL A 330 11.26 16.28 26.22
CA VAL A 330 10.68 15.46 25.16
C VAL A 330 9.18 15.68 25.14
N TYR A 331 8.71 16.31 24.08
CA TYR A 331 7.30 16.47 23.75
C TYR A 331 7.11 16.08 22.29
N LYS A 332 6.37 15.00 22.04
CA LYS A 332 6.18 14.45 20.69
C LYS A 332 4.71 14.21 20.43
N LYS A 333 4.30 14.40 19.17
CA LYS A 333 2.96 14.08 18.71
C LYS A 333 3.00 12.81 17.86
N ALA A 334 1.96 12.00 17.99
CA ALA A 334 1.66 10.92 17.06
C ALA A 334 0.20 10.99 16.64
N TYR A 335 -0.08 10.55 15.42
CA TYR A 335 -1.41 10.52 14.85
C TYR A 335 -1.78 9.05 14.61
N VAL A 336 -2.80 8.57 15.33
CA VAL A 336 -3.29 7.20 15.21
C VAL A 336 -4.48 7.20 14.27
N PHE A 337 -4.35 6.52 13.13
CA PHE A 337 -5.40 6.36 12.14
C PHE A 337 -6.21 5.11 12.46
N SER A 338 -7.53 5.23 12.47
CA SER A 338 -8.45 4.11 12.71
C SER A 338 -9.70 4.21 11.83
N ASN A 339 -10.52 3.16 11.87
CA ASN A 339 -11.86 3.12 11.25
C ASN A 339 -12.93 3.91 12.03
N LEU A 340 -12.53 4.85 12.89
CA LEU A 340 -13.45 5.67 13.69
C LEU A 340 -13.62 7.06 13.05
N PRO A 341 -14.77 7.73 13.22
CA PRO A 341 -15.04 9.04 12.61
C PRO A 341 -14.10 10.16 13.04
N ASP A 342 -13.52 10.08 14.25
CA ASP A 342 -12.57 11.05 14.79
C ASP A 342 -11.11 10.75 14.42
N SER A 343 -10.89 9.80 13.49
CA SER A 343 -9.58 9.52 12.90
C SER A 343 -9.11 10.69 12.00
N PRO A 344 -7.83 11.13 12.10
CA PRO A 344 -6.80 10.60 12.98
C PRO A 344 -6.91 11.12 14.43
N HIS A 345 -6.62 10.24 15.40
CA HIS A 345 -6.50 10.57 16.81
C HIS A 345 -5.11 11.18 17.09
N GLU A 346 -5.04 12.46 17.49
CA GLU A 346 -3.80 13.05 17.99
C GLU A 346 -3.53 12.58 19.43
N ILE A 347 -2.35 11.98 19.66
CA ILE A 347 -1.83 11.67 21.00
C ILE A 347 -0.52 12.40 21.25
N GLN A 348 -0.29 12.82 22.48
CA GLN A 348 0.90 13.55 22.90
C GLN A 348 1.71 12.72 23.89
N LEU A 349 3.01 12.59 23.63
CA LEU A 349 3.95 11.82 24.42
C LEU A 349 4.89 12.78 25.15
N ARG A 350 4.93 12.71 26.48
CA ARG A 350 5.72 13.60 27.33
C ARG A 350 6.65 12.81 28.25
N CYS A 351 7.93 13.18 28.25
CA CYS A 351 8.87 12.69 29.25
C CYS A 351 8.76 13.54 30.52
N THR A 352 8.47 12.93 31.66
CA THR A 352 8.17 13.65 32.92
C THR A 352 9.38 13.85 33.82
N ASN A 353 10.43 13.03 33.70
CA ASN A 353 11.68 13.21 34.40
C ASN A 353 12.75 13.74 33.42
N ASN A 354 13.18 14.96 33.66
CA ASN A 354 14.22 15.62 32.91
C ASN A 354 15.17 16.35 33.85
#